data_AF-A0A016WCL6-F1
#
_entry.id   AF-A0A016WCL6-F1
#
_cell.length_a   1.000
_cell.length_b   1.000
_cell.length_c   1.000
_cell.angle_alpha   90.00
_cell.angle_beta   90.00
_cell.angle_gamma   90.00
#
_symmetry.space_group_name_H-M   'P 1'
#
loop_
_entity.id
_entity.type
_entity.pdbx_description
1 polymer ?
#
loop_
_entity_poly.entity_id
_entity_poly.type
_entity_poly.pdbx_seq_one_letter_code
_entity_poly.pdbx_strand_id
1 'polypeptide(L)'
;MIANARPRAHEYSVDFGDERSFNYGAIGTVIGHEVTHGFDNKGKNYDENGSMEEWLGREFQERFRTRADCFEKLYNTTDVLWYKNGMVLKTNLTNNGAFTLHENIADYGGIQLSLRVNVCLLKKQSSRPVAIAPLATMAVPRYSLSHLDSR
;
A
#
# COMPACT_ATOMS: atom_id res chain seq x y z
N MET A 1 -37.71 -33.56 20.97
CA MET A 1 -37.89 -32.86 19.68
C MET A 1 -36.60 -32.10 19.39
N ILE A 2 -35.96 -32.38 18.27
CA ILE A 2 -34.62 -31.89 17.92
C ILE A 2 -34.74 -30.42 17.53
N ALA A 3 -34.16 -29.52 18.33
CA ALA A 3 -34.05 -28.11 17.99
C ALA A 3 -32.89 -27.93 17.00
N ASN A 4 -33.21 -27.48 15.79
CA ASN A 4 -32.25 -27.04 14.78
C ASN A 4 -31.44 -25.85 15.31
N ALA A 5 -30.23 -26.09 15.82
CA ALA A 5 -29.24 -25.04 16.01
C ALA A 5 -28.66 -24.68 14.63
N ARG A 6 -29.06 -23.52 14.07
CA ARG A 6 -28.34 -22.92 12.94
C ARG A 6 -26.90 -22.63 13.42
N PRO A 7 -25.86 -23.02 12.67
CA PRO A 7 -24.51 -22.57 13.01
C PRO A 7 -24.49 -21.05 12.85
N ARG A 8 -24.21 -20.34 13.95
CA ARG A 8 -23.80 -18.93 13.88
C ARG A 8 -22.58 -18.91 12.98
N ALA A 9 -22.70 -18.26 11.82
CA ALA A 9 -21.53 -17.89 11.06
C ALA A 9 -20.64 -17.12 12.03
N HIS A 10 -19.49 -17.69 12.37
CA HIS A 10 -18.39 -16.90 12.89
C HIS A 10 -18.05 -15.93 11.77
N GLU A 11 -18.62 -14.73 11.85
CA GLU A 11 -18.12 -13.57 11.15
C GLU A 11 -16.65 -13.50 11.51
N TYR A 12 -15.79 -13.88 10.56
CA TYR A 12 -14.38 -13.57 10.63
C TYR A 12 -14.30 -12.05 10.55
N SER A 13 -14.43 -11.38 11.69
CA SER A 13 -13.93 -10.02 11.83
C SER A 13 -12.44 -10.13 11.59
N VAL A 14 -12.01 -9.75 10.39
CA VAL A 14 -10.59 -9.53 10.11
C VAL A 14 -10.18 -8.40 11.05
N ASP A 15 -9.54 -8.76 12.15
CA ASP A 15 -8.94 -7.79 13.06
C ASP A 15 -7.75 -7.18 12.34
N PHE A 16 -7.95 -5.99 11.77
CA PHE A 16 -6.93 -5.19 11.08
C PHE A 16 -5.92 -4.64 12.10
N GLY A 17 -5.16 -5.51 12.74
CA GLY A 17 -4.19 -5.20 13.79
C GLY A 17 -3.06 -4.21 13.40
N ASP A 18 -3.05 -3.65 12.19
CA ASP A 18 -2.45 -2.35 11.89
C ASP A 18 -3.11 -1.75 10.63
N GLU A 19 -4.29 -1.12 10.76
CA GLU A 19 -4.98 -0.36 9.69
C GLU A 19 -4.02 0.54 8.88
N ARG A 20 -2.95 1.01 9.52
CA ARG A 20 -1.92 1.84 8.89
C ARG A 20 -1.14 1.09 7.81
N SER A 21 -0.79 -0.17 8.02
CA SER A 21 -0.04 -0.95 7.03
C SER A 21 -0.83 -1.09 5.73
N PHE A 22 -2.15 -1.27 5.82
CA PHE A 22 -3.06 -1.27 4.67
C PHE A 22 -3.12 0.12 4.02
N ASN A 23 -3.30 1.18 4.81
CA ASN A 23 -3.34 2.55 4.29
C ASN A 23 -2.03 2.94 3.58
N TYR A 24 -0.86 2.59 4.13
CA TYR A 24 0.42 2.81 3.47
C TYR A 24 0.53 1.95 2.20
N GLY A 25 0.17 0.67 2.24
CA GLY A 25 0.18 -0.20 1.06
C GLY A 25 -0.71 0.31 -0.08
N ALA A 26 -1.87 0.88 0.24
CA ALA A 26 -2.83 1.42 -0.71
C ALA A 26 -2.58 2.91 -1.00
N ILE A 27 -3.22 3.81 -0.24
CA ILE A 27 -3.18 5.25 -0.52
C ILE A 27 -1.78 5.86 -0.36
N GLY A 28 -0.96 5.32 0.55
CA GLY A 28 0.44 5.77 0.70
C GLY A 28 1.26 5.53 -0.57
N THR A 29 1.06 4.39 -1.23
CA THR A 29 1.69 4.07 -2.52
C THR A 29 1.23 5.02 -3.61
N VAL A 30 -0.08 5.30 -3.69
CA VAL A 30 -0.65 6.25 -4.66
C VAL A 30 -0.08 7.65 -4.46
N ILE A 31 -0.06 8.16 -3.23
CA ILE A 31 0.55 9.47 -2.93
C ILE A 31 2.03 9.48 -3.34
N GLY A 32 2.77 8.43 -3.02
CA GLY A 32 4.18 8.31 -3.42
C GLY A 32 4.37 8.24 -4.94
N HIS A 33 3.45 7.61 -5.66
CA HIS A 33 3.43 7.53 -7.13
C HIS A 33 3.27 8.93 -7.72
N GLU A 34 2.27 9.70 -7.28
CA GLU A 34 2.04 11.07 -7.76
C GLU A 34 3.20 12.02 -7.42
N VAL A 35 3.79 11.89 -6.24
CA VAL A 35 5.01 12.65 -5.87
C VAL A 35 6.17 12.28 -6.79
N THR A 36 6.29 11.00 -7.16
CA THR A 36 7.39 10.53 -8.02
C THR A 36 7.24 11.01 -9.47
N HIS A 37 6.02 11.26 -9.96
CA HIS A 37 5.81 11.87 -11.28
C HIS A 37 6.53 13.21 -11.45
N GLY A 38 6.67 14.01 -10.38
CA GLY A 38 7.47 15.24 -10.41
C GLY A 38 8.96 15.02 -10.72
N PHE A 39 9.45 13.78 -10.63
CA PHE A 39 10.85 13.41 -10.81
C PHE A 39 11.07 12.26 -11.80
N ASP A 40 10.03 11.87 -12.54
CA ASP A 40 10.14 10.83 -13.57
C ASP A 40 10.89 11.33 -14.82
N ASN A 41 10.90 10.55 -15.90
CA ASN A 41 11.64 10.90 -17.12
C ASN A 41 11.13 12.16 -17.83
N LYS A 42 9.91 12.61 -17.51
CA LYS A 42 9.30 13.86 -17.98
C LYS A 42 9.31 14.94 -16.89
N GLY A 43 8.84 14.60 -15.69
CA GLY A 43 8.67 15.54 -14.58
C GLY A 43 9.95 16.21 -14.14
N LYS A 44 11.09 15.50 -14.19
CA LYS A 44 12.42 16.04 -13.85
C LYS A 44 12.83 17.28 -14.66
N ASN A 45 12.14 17.57 -15.77
CA ASN A 45 12.41 18.72 -16.64
C ASN A 45 11.57 19.95 -16.25
N TYR A 46 10.78 19.89 -15.18
CA TYR A 46 9.97 21.00 -14.68
C TYR A 46 10.47 21.40 -13.29
N ASP A 47 10.70 22.70 -13.09
CA ASP A 47 11.13 23.26 -11.80
C ASP A 47 9.98 23.34 -10.79
N GLU A 48 10.23 23.90 -9.61
CA GLU A 48 9.22 24.04 -8.54
C GLU A 48 8.02 24.92 -8.92
N ASN A 49 8.15 25.74 -9.96
CA ASN A 49 7.10 26.61 -10.48
C ASN A 49 6.35 25.97 -11.68
N GLY A 50 6.78 24.77 -12.11
CA GLY A 50 6.24 24.10 -13.29
C GLY A 50 6.79 24.66 -14.61
N SER A 51 7.93 25.37 -14.59
CA SER A 51 8.61 25.85 -15.79
C SER A 51 9.53 24.77 -16.34
N MET A 52 9.52 24.58 -17.67
CA MET A 52 10.40 23.61 -18.31
C MET A 52 11.84 24.13 -18.34
N GLU A 53 12.69 23.63 -17.45
CA GLU A 53 14.07 24.08 -17.25
C GLU A 53 14.96 22.90 -16.86
N GLU A 54 16.24 22.91 -17.26
CA GLU A 54 17.22 21.91 -16.81
C GLU A 54 17.84 22.34 -15.46
N TRP A 55 17.07 22.18 -14.38
CA TRP A 55 17.47 22.59 -13.03
C TRP A 55 18.26 21.52 -12.25
N LEU A 56 18.31 20.30 -12.78
CA LEU A 56 19.08 19.18 -12.23
C LEU A 56 20.39 19.00 -13.00
N GLY A 57 21.51 19.05 -12.29
CA GLY A 57 22.85 19.03 -12.90
C GLY A 57 23.20 17.75 -13.67
N ARG A 58 24.23 17.83 -14.53
CA ARG A 58 24.64 16.76 -15.46
C ARG A 58 24.85 15.39 -14.82
N GLU A 59 25.48 15.34 -13.64
CA GLU A 59 25.71 14.07 -12.94
C GLU A 59 24.38 13.36 -12.60
N PHE A 60 23.37 14.12 -12.20
CA PHE A 60 22.04 13.57 -11.95
C PHE A 60 21.44 13.00 -13.24
N GLN A 61 21.50 13.74 -14.35
CA GLN A 61 20.94 13.31 -15.63
C GLN A 61 21.55 11.98 -16.10
N GLU A 62 22.88 11.84 -15.99
CA GLU A 62 23.57 10.59 -16.34
C GLU A 62 23.13 9.43 -15.45
N ARG A 63 23.14 9.64 -14.12
CA ARG A 63 22.75 8.62 -13.13
C ARG A 63 21.28 8.26 -13.21
N PHE A 64 20.42 9.20 -13.60
CA PHE A 64 19.01 8.99 -13.84
C PHE A 64 18.82 8.12 -15.08
N ARG A 65 19.44 8.50 -16.21
CA ARG A 65 19.34 7.77 -17.48
C ARG A 65 19.74 6.30 -17.32
N THR A 66 20.87 6.02 -16.66
CA THR A 66 21.29 4.63 -16.41
C THR A 66 20.24 3.82 -15.66
N ARG A 67 19.54 4.41 -14.69
CA ARG A 67 18.49 3.72 -13.93
C ARG A 67 17.20 3.58 -14.72
N ALA A 68 16.79 4.63 -15.43
CA ALA A 68 15.62 4.63 -16.29
C ALA A 68 15.74 3.57 -17.39
N ASP A 69 16.93 3.40 -17.98
CA ASP A 69 17.23 2.36 -18.96
C ASP A 69 16.99 0.95 -18.40
N CYS A 70 17.19 0.72 -17.09
CA CYS A 70 16.89 -0.57 -16.47
C CYS A 70 15.39 -0.86 -16.46
N PHE A 71 14.56 0.15 -16.13
CA PHE A 71 13.10 -0.01 -16.17
C PHE A 71 12.63 -0.25 -17.60
N GLU A 72 13.08 0.55 -18.56
CA GLU A 72 12.69 0.37 -19.96
C GLU A 72 13.01 -1.05 -20.45
N LYS A 73 14.22 -1.56 -20.17
CA LYS A 73 14.61 -2.93 -20.54
C LYS A 73 13.75 -3.99 -19.88
N LEU A 74 13.51 -3.87 -18.57
CA LEU A 74 12.68 -4.82 -17.81
C LEU A 74 11.28 -4.93 -18.43
N TYR A 75 10.64 -3.79 -18.67
CA TYR A 75 9.28 -3.76 -19.17
C TYR A 75 9.19 -4.11 -20.66
N ASN A 76 10.22 -3.81 -21.48
CA ASN A 76 10.28 -4.29 -22.87
C ASN A 76 10.29 -5.82 -22.98
N THR A 77 10.83 -6.51 -21.98
CA THR A 77 10.85 -7.99 -21.94
C THR A 77 9.70 -8.60 -21.13
N THR A 78 8.75 -7.78 -20.69
CA THR A 78 7.59 -8.25 -19.92
C THR A 78 6.47 -8.67 -20.85
N ASP A 79 6.09 -9.95 -20.81
CA ASP A 79 4.98 -10.50 -21.58
C ASP A 79 3.64 -9.91 -21.10
N VAL A 80 2.79 -9.51 -22.04
CA VAL A 80 1.40 -9.16 -21.73
C VAL A 80 0.61 -10.45 -21.56
N LEU A 81 -0.04 -10.59 -20.40
CA LEU A 81 -0.86 -11.75 -20.07
C LEU A 81 -2.35 -11.41 -20.25
N TRP A 82 -3.13 -12.39 -20.69
CA TRP A 82 -4.57 -12.25 -20.81
C TRP A 82 -5.28 -13.18 -19.82
N TYR A 83 -6.34 -12.70 -19.17
CA TYR A 83 -7.15 -13.53 -18.27
C TYR A 83 -8.52 -13.81 -18.87
N LYS A 84 -8.89 -15.09 -19.00
CA LYS A 84 -10.20 -15.51 -19.50
C LYS A 84 -10.65 -16.78 -18.82
N ASN A 85 -11.88 -16.80 -18.33
CA ASN A 85 -12.54 -17.99 -17.76
C ASN A 85 -11.69 -18.71 -16.70
N GLY A 86 -11.07 -17.97 -15.78
CA GLY A 86 -10.25 -18.60 -14.73
C GLY A 86 -8.80 -18.90 -15.13
N MET A 87 -8.43 -18.71 -16.39
CA MET A 87 -7.12 -19.09 -16.93
C MET A 87 -6.29 -17.87 -17.33
N VAL A 88 -4.99 -17.94 -17.04
CA VAL A 88 -3.98 -17.01 -17.56
C VAL A 88 -3.45 -17.56 -18.88
N LEU A 89 -3.59 -16.76 -19.95
CA LEU A 89 -3.13 -17.07 -21.29
C LEU A 89 -1.93 -16.20 -21.61
N LYS A 90 -0.85 -16.82 -22.07
CA LYS A 90 0.29 -16.10 -22.63
C LYS A 90 -0.09 -15.54 -23.99
N THR A 91 0.22 -14.26 -24.22
CA THR A 91 0.04 -13.63 -25.55
C THR A 91 1.38 -13.58 -26.29
N ASN A 92 1.36 -13.19 -27.56
CA ASN A 92 2.56 -12.86 -28.34
C ASN A 92 2.91 -11.36 -28.27
N LEU A 93 2.38 -10.64 -27.27
CA LEU A 93 2.62 -9.23 -27.06
C LEU A 93 3.56 -9.04 -25.87
N THR A 94 4.50 -8.11 -26.01
CA THR A 94 5.32 -7.61 -24.92
C THR A 94 4.92 -6.17 -24.62
N ASN A 95 5.17 -5.72 -23.40
CA ASN A 95 4.94 -4.33 -23.04
C ASN A 95 5.93 -3.40 -23.78
N ASN A 96 5.56 -2.13 -23.95
CA ASN A 96 6.43 -1.09 -24.47
C ASN A 96 7.01 -0.31 -23.29
N GLY A 97 8.21 -0.73 -22.85
CA GLY A 97 8.89 -0.17 -21.68
C GLY A 97 9.19 1.33 -21.82
N ALA A 98 9.47 1.80 -23.03
CA ALA A 98 9.71 3.23 -23.29
C ALA A 98 8.44 4.06 -23.13
N PHE A 99 7.31 3.55 -23.61
CA PHE A 99 6.01 4.18 -23.48
C PHE A 99 5.55 4.25 -22.01
N THR A 100 5.69 3.14 -21.28
CA THR A 100 5.26 3.04 -19.87
C THR A 100 6.28 3.58 -18.87
N LEU A 101 7.42 4.10 -19.31
CA LEU A 101 8.57 4.40 -18.44
C LEU A 101 8.24 5.34 -17.27
N HIS A 102 7.46 6.39 -17.52
CA HIS A 102 7.05 7.36 -16.50
C HIS A 102 6.26 6.70 -15.37
N GLU A 103 5.22 5.93 -15.71
CA GLU A 103 4.40 5.17 -14.77
C GLU A 103 5.23 4.12 -14.03
N ASN A 104 6.11 3.39 -14.73
CA ASN A 104 6.95 2.35 -14.11
C ASN A 104 7.90 2.93 -13.04
N ILE A 105 8.46 4.11 -13.30
CA ILE A 105 9.29 4.84 -12.33
C ILE A 105 8.42 5.30 -11.15
N ALA A 106 7.24 5.85 -11.43
CA ALA A 106 6.30 6.33 -10.42
C ALA A 106 5.81 5.21 -9.49
N ASP A 107 5.42 4.06 -10.03
CA ASP A 107 5.00 2.87 -9.27
C ASP A 107 6.11 2.37 -8.34
N TYR A 108 7.32 2.22 -8.87
CA TYR A 108 8.46 1.79 -8.06
C TYR A 108 8.77 2.80 -6.94
N GLY A 109 8.80 4.10 -7.29
CA GLY A 109 9.02 5.17 -6.33
C GLY A 109 7.95 5.22 -5.24
N GLY A 110 6.68 5.09 -5.61
CA GLY A 110 5.54 5.11 -4.71
C GLY A 110 5.58 3.99 -3.68
N ILE A 111 5.85 2.76 -4.11
CA ILE A 111 5.97 1.61 -3.20
C ILE A 111 7.16 1.81 -2.25
N GLN A 112 8.32 2.25 -2.78
CA GLN A 112 9.52 2.49 -1.98
C GLN A 112 9.31 3.57 -0.91
N LEU A 113 8.72 4.71 -1.30
CA LEU A 113 8.43 5.81 -0.38
C LEU A 113 7.45 5.36 0.70
N SER A 114 6.35 4.73 0.30
CA SER A 114 5.32 4.29 1.24
C SER A 114 5.85 3.26 2.25
N LEU A 115 6.58 2.26 1.78
CA LEU A 115 7.19 1.25 2.64
C LEU A 115 8.17 1.87 3.63
N ARG A 116 9.02 2.81 3.19
CA ARG A 116 9.97 3.51 4.06
C ARG A 116 9.26 4.30 5.16
N VAL A 117 8.17 4.99 4.82
CA VAL A 117 7.36 5.73 5.81
C VAL A 117 6.76 4.78 6.82
N ASN A 118 6.13 3.69 6.37
CA ASN A 118 5.54 2.70 7.26
C ASN A 118 6.57 2.12 8.25
N VAL A 119 7.73 1.68 7.74
CA VAL A 119 8.83 1.14 8.58
C VAL A 119 9.34 2.20 9.57
N CYS A 120 9.47 3.46 9.16
CA CYS A 120 9.88 4.55 10.04
C CYS A 120 8.89 4.75 11.20
N LEU A 121 7.58 4.69 10.91
CA LEU A 121 6.54 4.84 11.93
C LEU A 121 6.48 3.67 12.90
N LEU A 122 6.64 2.44 12.42
CA LEU A 122 6.71 1.26 13.28
C LEU A 122 7.91 1.34 14.24
N LYS A 123 9.07 1.78 13.76
CA LYS A 123 10.25 2.02 14.61
C LYS A 123 9.96 3.08 15.69
N LYS A 124 9.32 4.20 15.31
CA LYS A 124 8.93 5.26 16.26
C LYS A 124 7.94 4.78 17.31
N GLN A 125 6.98 3.93 16.94
CA GLN A 125 6.01 3.37 17.87
C GLN A 125 6.66 2.39 18.85
N SER A 126 7.55 1.51 18.36
CA SER A 126 8.33 0.61 19.22
C SER A 126 9.21 1.38 20.22
N SER A 127 9.61 2.61 19.91
CA SER A 127 10.41 3.47 20.78
C SER A 127 9.60 4.36 21.74
N ARG A 128 8.25 4.40 21.61
CA ARG A 128 7.40 5.12 22.57
C ARG A 128 7.15 4.22 23.79
N PRO A 129 7.33 4.71 25.03
CA PRO A 129 6.94 3.96 26.20
C PRO A 129 5.43 3.65 26.10
N VAL A 130 5.07 2.38 26.27
CA VAL A 130 3.68 1.97 26.39
C VAL A 130 3.11 2.69 27.61
N ALA A 131 2.18 3.60 27.40
CA ALA A 131 1.39 4.16 28.49
C ALA A 131 0.52 3.03 29.03
N ILE A 132 0.96 2.39 30.10
CA ILE A 132 0.12 1.49 30.88
C ILE A 132 -0.94 2.38 31.50
N ALA A 133 -2.13 2.44 30.89
CA ALA A 133 -3.27 3.06 31.55
C ALA A 133 -3.49 2.30 32.88
N PRO A 134 -3.61 2.99 34.03
CA PRO A 134 -3.87 2.31 35.27
C PRO A 134 -5.17 1.54 35.13
N LEU A 135 -5.20 0.32 35.67
CA LEU A 135 -6.34 -0.59 35.67
C LEU A 135 -7.48 0.00 36.53
N ALA A 136 -8.16 1.02 36.03
CA ALA A 136 -9.33 1.61 36.66
C ALA A 136 -10.54 0.74 36.33
N THR A 137 -10.81 -0.23 37.20
CA THR A 137 -12.14 -0.80 37.52
C THR A 137 -13.09 -1.02 36.34
N MET A 138 -12.96 -2.18 35.67
CA MET A 138 -14.13 -2.77 35.01
C MET A 138 -15.14 -3.16 36.10
N ALA A 139 -16.20 -2.37 36.26
CA ALA A 139 -17.35 -2.74 37.07
C ALA A 139 -17.97 -4.01 36.46
N VAL A 140 -17.91 -5.12 37.18
CA VAL A 140 -18.63 -6.35 36.83
C VAL A 140 -20.13 -6.07 36.92
N PRO A 141 -20.94 -6.27 35.86
CA PRO A 141 -22.38 -6.11 35.96
C PRO A 141 -22.94 -7.19 36.89
N ARG A 142 -23.54 -6.78 38.03
CA ARG A 142 -24.36 -7.69 38.84
C ARG A 142 -25.68 -7.94 38.11
N TYR A 143 -25.91 -9.16 37.62
CA TYR A 143 -27.23 -9.59 37.20
C TYR A 143 -28.07 -9.91 38.45
N SER A 144 -29.22 -9.24 38.57
CA SER A 144 -30.24 -9.53 39.58
C SER A 144 -31.07 -10.72 39.11
N LEU A 145 -30.98 -11.85 39.83
CA LEU A 145 -31.89 -12.98 39.68
C LEU A 145 -33.19 -12.65 40.41
N SER A 146 -34.10 -11.98 39.72
CA SER A 146 -35.53 -12.06 40.01
C SER A 146 -36.18 -12.67 38.78
N HIS A 147 -37.26 -13.43 38.92
CA HIS A 147 -37.91 -14.30 37.93
C HIS A 147 -37.51 -15.78 38.01
N LEU A 148 -37.50 -16.32 39.22
CA LEU A 148 -37.91 -17.69 39.51
C LEU A 148 -38.78 -17.65 40.77
N ASP A 149 -40.04 -17.22 40.65
CA ASP A 149 -41.13 -17.80 41.46
C ASP A 149 -42.54 -17.44 40.97
N SER A 150 -43.43 -18.42 41.15
CA SER A 150 -44.90 -18.44 41.02
C SER A 150 -45.57 -18.59 39.65
N ARG A 151 -46.02 -19.84 39.45
CA ARG A 151 -47.26 -20.34 38.81
C ARG A 151 -47.49 -20.18 37.31
#